data_AF-A0A813SFQ0-F1
#
_entry.id   AF-A0A813SFQ0-F1
#
_cell.length_a   1.000
_cell.length_b   1.000
_cell.length_c   1.000
_cell.angle_alpha   90.00
_cell.angle_beta   90.00
_cell.angle_gamma   90.00
#
_symmetry.space_group_name_H-M   'P 1'
#
loop_
_entity.id
_entity.type
_entity.pdbx_description
1 polymer ?
#
loop_
_entity_poly.entity_id
_entity_poly.type
_entity_poly.pdbx_seq_one_letter_code
_entity_poly.pdbx_strand_id
1 'polypeptide(L)'
;MVSLVRTFIENNPHEGEQILNDIELCVDNMIEHPDEINQLFQRNQQLLKCIGVSIPEIDNIIETLLKKNISTKITGAGGGGCLIALTHSFTKEEILDLLKDHPIKSVQFVQCGVEGLKEEQTFFS
;
A
#
# COMPACT_ATOMS: atom_id res chain seq x y z
N MET A 1 -1.10 -8.01 14.34
CA MET A 1 -0.10 -7.98 13.24
C MET A 1 1.31 -7.71 13.73
N VAL A 2 1.58 -6.66 14.51
CA VAL A 2 2.96 -6.38 15.01
C VAL A 2 3.59 -7.56 15.80
N SER A 3 2.81 -8.24 16.63
CA SER A 3 3.29 -9.45 17.33
C SER A 3 3.61 -10.60 16.38
N LEU A 4 2.86 -10.77 15.29
CA LEU A 4 3.13 -11.80 14.27
C LEU A 4 4.44 -11.52 13.54
N VAL A 5 4.68 -10.25 13.17
CA VAL A 5 5.95 -9.83 12.56
C VAL A 5 7.12 -10.11 13.51
N ARG A 6 6.97 -9.79 14.80
CA ARG A 6 7.98 -10.13 15.81
C ARG A 6 8.25 -11.63 15.86
N THR A 7 7.20 -12.45 15.98
CA THR A 7 7.33 -13.91 16.00
C THR A 7 7.94 -14.46 14.73
N PHE A 8 7.62 -13.90 13.55
CA PHE A 8 8.24 -14.27 12.28
C PHE A 8 9.75 -14.02 12.29
N ILE A 9 10.18 -12.85 12.75
CA ILE A 9 11.60 -12.48 12.84
C ILE A 9 12.33 -13.35 13.89
N GLU A 10 11.73 -13.57 15.06
CA GLU A 10 12.32 -14.42 16.10
C GLU A 10 12.51 -15.87 15.62
N ASN A 11 11.59 -16.38 14.81
CA ASN A 11 11.69 -17.73 14.24
C ASN A 11 12.60 -17.79 13.00
N ASN A 12 12.78 -16.69 12.28
CA ASN A 12 13.55 -16.61 11.03
C ASN A 12 14.46 -15.38 11.04
N PRO A 13 15.49 -15.30 11.92
CA PRO A 13 16.22 -14.05 12.18
C PRO A 13 16.92 -13.50 10.94
N HIS A 14 17.60 -14.36 10.17
CA HIS A 14 18.31 -13.94 8.95
C HIS A 14 17.35 -13.49 7.84
N GLU A 15 16.29 -14.26 7.59
CA GLU A 15 15.29 -13.91 6.56
C GLU A 15 14.51 -12.65 6.94
N GLY A 16 14.11 -12.53 8.21
CA GLY A 16 13.44 -11.35 8.75
C GLY A 16 14.30 -10.09 8.61
N GLU A 17 15.58 -10.17 8.97
CA GLU A 17 16.52 -9.06 8.80
C GLU A 17 16.70 -8.68 7.33
N GLN A 18 16.86 -9.67 6.43
CA GLN A 18 16.95 -9.42 4.99
C GLN A 18 15.70 -8.72 4.44
N ILE A 19 14.50 -9.17 4.82
CA ILE A 19 13.26 -8.55 4.36
C ILE A 19 13.13 -7.12 4.88
N LEU A 20 13.48 -6.85 6.14
CA LEU A 20 13.44 -5.50 6.69
C LEU A 20 14.42 -4.56 5.98
N ASN A 21 15.64 -5.03 5.71
CA ASN A 21 16.64 -4.27 4.95
C ASN A 21 16.16 -4.01 3.51
N ASP A 22 15.53 -4.99 2.86
CA ASP A 22 14.95 -4.82 1.52
C ASP A 22 13.80 -3.79 1.53
N ILE A 23 13.00 -3.73 2.61
CA ILE A 23 11.95 -2.72 2.77
C ILE A 23 12.57 -1.33 2.94
N GLU A 24 13.62 -1.20 3.75
CA GLU A 24 14.36 0.06 3.93
C GLU A 24 14.96 0.54 2.60
N LEU A 25 15.59 -0.37 1.85
CA LEU A 25 16.12 -0.08 0.52
C LEU A 25 15.03 0.39 -0.46
N CYS A 26 13.80 -0.16 -0.37
CA CYS A 26 12.70 0.36 -1.18
C CYS A 26 12.34 1.81 -0.84
N VAL A 27 12.49 2.22 0.43
CA VAL A 27 12.23 3.59 0.88
C VAL A 27 13.35 4.51 0.40
N ASP A 28 14.61 4.12 0.58
CA ASP A 28 15.76 4.92 0.14
C ASP A 28 15.74 5.14 -1.36
N ASN A 29 15.54 4.07 -2.15
CA ASN A 29 15.43 4.17 -3.60
C ASN A 29 14.24 5.03 -4.04
N MET A 30 13.15 5.10 -3.26
CA MET A 30 12.01 5.96 -3.60
C MET A 30 12.37 7.45 -3.49
N ILE A 31 13.23 7.79 -2.53
CA ILE A 31 13.69 9.17 -2.32
C ILE A 31 14.61 9.58 -3.47
N GLU A 32 15.51 8.69 -3.89
CA GLU A 32 16.48 8.93 -4.96
C GLU A 32 15.86 8.84 -6.37
N HIS A 33 14.91 7.92 -6.57
CA HIS A 33 14.30 7.56 -7.85
C HIS A 33 12.76 7.53 -7.76
N PRO A 34 12.10 8.68 -7.54
CA PRO A 34 10.65 8.75 -7.36
C PRO A 34 9.85 8.31 -8.59
N ASP A 35 10.45 8.30 -9.78
CA ASP A 35 9.85 7.78 -11.02
C ASP A 35 9.70 6.25 -11.01
N GLU A 36 10.48 5.53 -10.20
CA GLU A 36 10.38 4.07 -10.01
C GLU A 36 9.30 3.66 -9.01
N ILE A 37 8.49 4.62 -8.52
CA ILE A 37 7.50 4.42 -7.46
C ILE A 37 6.63 3.19 -7.65
N ASN A 38 6.20 2.91 -8.89
CA ASN A 38 5.37 1.75 -9.19
C ASN A 38 6.05 0.42 -8.85
N GLN A 39 7.32 0.25 -9.26
CA GLN A 39 8.08 -0.97 -9.04
C GLN A 39 8.42 -1.14 -7.56
N LEU A 40 8.83 -0.05 -6.91
CA LEU A 40 9.15 -0.04 -5.48
C LEU A 40 7.91 -0.30 -4.60
N PHE A 41 6.73 0.22 -4.99
CA PHE A 41 5.47 -0.08 -4.31
C PHE A 41 5.14 -1.58 -4.35
N GLN A 42 5.28 -2.18 -5.53
CA GLN A 42 5.00 -3.59 -5.75
C GLN A 42 5.99 -4.49 -5.00
N ARG A 43 7.29 -4.16 -5.07
CA ARG A 43 8.35 -4.85 -4.31
C ARG A 43 8.06 -4.80 -2.81
N ASN A 44 7.75 -3.62 -2.27
CA ASN A 44 7.45 -3.46 -0.85
C ASN A 44 6.19 -4.28 -0.47
N GLN A 45 5.15 -4.28 -1.29
CA GLN A 45 3.97 -5.13 -1.03
C GLN A 45 4.30 -6.63 -1.00
N GLN A 46 5.18 -7.11 -1.88
CA GLN A 46 5.62 -8.51 -1.86
C GLN A 46 6.37 -8.83 -0.57
N LEU A 47 7.25 -7.95 -0.11
CA LEU A 47 7.98 -8.10 1.17
C LEU A 47 7.02 -8.12 2.37
N LEU A 48 6.01 -7.24 2.37
CA LEU A 48 4.96 -7.22 3.39
C LEU A 48 4.11 -8.50 3.41
N LYS A 49 3.89 -9.12 2.25
CA LYS A 49 3.26 -10.45 2.17
C LYS A 49 4.17 -11.52 2.78
N CYS A 50 5.47 -11.49 2.51
CA CYS A 50 6.43 -12.46 3.06
C CYS A 50 6.49 -12.43 4.60
N ILE A 51 6.45 -11.25 5.22
CA ILE A 51 6.45 -11.13 6.70
C ILE A 51 5.08 -11.48 7.34
N GLY A 52 4.09 -11.91 6.55
CA GLY A 52 2.83 -12.44 7.04
C GLY A 52 1.77 -11.40 7.44
N VAL A 53 1.87 -10.16 6.95
CA VAL A 53 0.87 -9.11 7.24
C VAL A 53 -0.18 -8.93 6.13
N SER A 54 -0.12 -9.71 5.06
CA SER A 54 -1.18 -9.78 4.04
C SER A 54 -2.15 -10.93 4.32
N ILE A 55 -3.39 -10.80 3.83
CA ILE A 55 -4.45 -11.83 3.94
C ILE A 55 -5.04 -12.10 2.55
N PRO A 56 -5.69 -13.27 2.32
CA PRO A 56 -6.19 -13.64 0.99
C PRO A 56 -7.13 -12.60 0.36
N GLU A 57 -7.98 -11.96 1.17
CA GLU A 57 -8.90 -10.92 0.71
C GLU A 57 -8.13 -9.70 0.17
N ILE A 58 -7.05 -9.30 0.82
CA ILE A 58 -6.17 -8.22 0.35
C ILE A 58 -5.44 -8.65 -0.92
N ASP A 59 -4.89 -9.86 -0.93
CA ASP A 59 -4.12 -10.37 -2.06
C ASP A 59 -4.97 -10.42 -3.34
N ASN A 60 -6.23 -10.86 -3.25
CA ASN A 60 -7.17 -10.90 -4.38
C ASN A 60 -7.44 -9.50 -4.98
N ILE A 61 -7.55 -8.47 -4.15
CA ILE A 61 -7.74 -7.08 -4.60
C ILE A 61 -6.47 -6.60 -5.31
N ILE A 62 -5.31 -6.83 -4.70
CA ILE A 62 -4.01 -6.42 -5.25
C ILE A 62 -3.75 -7.11 -6.59
N GLU A 63 -4.03 -8.40 -6.71
CA GLU A 63 -3.90 -9.14 -7.97
C GLU A 63 -4.82 -8.61 -9.07
N THR A 64 -6.05 -8.20 -8.74
CA THR A 64 -7.00 -7.61 -9.69
C THR A 64 -6.47 -6.29 -10.25
N LEU A 65 -5.95 -5.43 -9.37
CA LEU A 65 -5.37 -4.14 -9.74
C LEU A 65 -4.04 -4.31 -10.50
N LEU A 66 -3.21 -5.28 -10.11
CA LEU A 66 -1.94 -5.57 -10.76
C LEU A 66 -2.12 -6.03 -12.22
N LYS A 67 -3.17 -6.78 -12.53
CA LYS A 67 -3.54 -7.15 -13.93
C LYS A 67 -3.82 -5.93 -14.82
N LYS A 68 -4.05 -4.76 -14.22
CA LYS A 68 -4.25 -3.47 -14.90
C LYS A 68 -3.05 -2.54 -14.76
N ASN A 69 -1.90 -3.05 -14.31
CA ASN A 69 -0.69 -2.28 -14.01
C ASN A 69 -0.89 -1.18 -12.95
N ILE A 70 -1.85 -1.38 -12.02
CA ILE A 70 -2.10 -0.47 -10.91
C ILE A 70 -1.32 -0.97 -9.70
N SER A 71 -0.26 -0.25 -9.35
CA SER A 71 0.59 -0.58 -8.21
C SER A 71 -0.17 -0.34 -6.91
N THR A 72 -0.29 -1.37 -6.09
CA THR A 72 -1.11 -1.34 -4.87
C THR A 72 -0.35 -1.95 -3.70
N LYS A 73 -0.45 -1.35 -2.52
CA LYS A 73 0.12 -1.90 -1.28
C LYS A 73 -0.81 -1.72 -0.09
N ILE A 74 -0.59 -2.53 0.93
CA ILE A 74 -1.19 -2.31 2.26
C ILE A 74 -0.67 -1.00 2.87
N THR A 75 -1.52 -0.36 3.67
CA THR A 75 -1.13 0.78 4.50
C THR A 75 -1.57 0.55 5.95
N GLY A 76 -0.73 0.96 6.91
CA GLY A 76 -0.87 0.61 8.31
C GLY A 76 -0.33 -0.78 8.66
N ALA A 77 -0.95 -1.44 9.64
CA ALA A 77 -0.43 -2.68 10.24
C ALA A 77 -0.61 -3.95 9.39
N GLY A 78 -1.39 -3.89 8.32
CA GLY A 78 -1.82 -5.06 7.54
C GLY A 78 -2.93 -5.87 8.22
N GLY A 79 -3.22 -7.06 7.69
CA GLY A 79 -4.25 -7.95 8.20
C GLY A 79 -5.69 -7.53 7.89
N GLY A 80 -5.87 -6.69 6.87
CA GLY A 80 -7.11 -6.00 6.56
C GLY A 80 -6.90 -4.48 6.50
N GLY A 81 -8.00 -3.73 6.68
CA GLY A 81 -7.96 -2.28 6.75
C GLY A 81 -7.96 -1.63 5.36
N CYS A 82 -6.94 -0.82 5.09
CA CYS A 82 -6.87 0.01 3.90
C CYS A 82 -5.74 -0.42 2.96
N LEU A 83 -6.00 -0.28 1.66
CA LEU A 83 -5.00 -0.35 0.61
C LEU A 83 -4.79 1.04 0.03
N ILE A 84 -3.59 1.29 -0.48
CA ILE A 84 -3.29 2.44 -1.29
C ILE A 84 -2.87 1.97 -2.68
N ALA A 85 -3.49 2.53 -3.71
CA ALA A 85 -3.28 2.19 -5.11
C ALA A 85 -2.88 3.43 -5.90
N LEU A 86 -1.87 3.31 -6.75
CA LEU A 86 -1.36 4.37 -7.61
C LEU A 86 -1.87 4.14 -9.05
N THR A 87 -2.57 5.13 -9.59
CA THR A 87 -3.13 5.07 -10.94
C THR A 87 -3.07 6.43 -11.63
N HIS A 88 -2.69 6.43 -12.91
CA HIS A 88 -2.63 7.63 -13.76
C HIS A 88 -3.43 7.50 -15.06
N SER A 89 -3.95 6.30 -15.36
CA SER A 89 -4.48 5.96 -16.68
C SER A 89 -5.92 5.45 -16.66
N PHE A 90 -6.60 5.53 -15.51
CA PHE A 90 -7.96 5.05 -15.33
C PHE A 90 -8.88 6.14 -14.81
N THR A 91 -10.13 6.14 -15.26
CA THR A 91 -11.18 6.97 -14.68
C THR A 91 -11.62 6.41 -13.33
N LYS A 92 -12.34 7.22 -12.55
CA LYS A 92 -12.88 6.77 -11.27
C LYS A 92 -13.87 5.61 -11.48
N GLU A 93 -14.66 5.69 -12.53
CA GLU A 93 -15.68 4.70 -12.90
C GLU A 93 -15.05 3.36 -13.27
N GLU A 94 -13.94 3.36 -14.03
CA GLU A 94 -13.21 2.14 -14.38
C GLU A 94 -12.63 1.45 -13.13
N ILE A 95 -12.09 2.23 -12.19
CA ILE A 95 -11.59 1.69 -10.91
C ILE A 95 -12.73 1.10 -10.07
N LEU A 96 -13.87 1.79 -10.01
CA LEU A 96 -15.04 1.28 -9.27
C LEU A 96 -15.58 -0.02 -9.90
N ASP A 97 -15.65 -0.10 -11.22
CA ASP A 97 -16.07 -1.33 -11.91
C ASP A 97 -15.10 -2.50 -11.68
N LEU A 98 -13.79 -2.24 -11.68
CA LEU A 98 -12.76 -3.23 -11.38
C LEU A 98 -12.89 -3.80 -9.95
N LEU A 99 -13.38 -3.00 -9.02
CA LEU A 99 -13.42 -3.31 -7.59
C LEU A 99 -14.81 -3.79 -7.11
N LYS A 100 -15.84 -3.79 -7.97
CA LYS A 100 -17.23 -4.03 -7.59
C LYS A 100 -17.50 -5.39 -6.93
N ASP A 101 -16.73 -6.42 -7.32
CA ASP A 101 -16.90 -7.79 -6.86
C ASP A 101 -16.06 -8.10 -5.61
N HIS A 102 -15.30 -7.13 -5.10
CA HIS A 102 -14.46 -7.27 -3.92
C HIS A 102 -15.17 -6.74 -2.67
N PRO A 103 -14.88 -7.28 -1.47
CA PRO A 103 -15.50 -6.87 -0.21
C PRO A 103 -14.93 -5.53 0.31
N ILE A 104 -14.99 -4.48 -0.49
CA ILE A 104 -14.44 -3.15 -0.18
C ILE A 104 -15.56 -2.26 0.36
N LYS A 105 -15.34 -1.72 1.56
CA LYS A 105 -16.32 -0.82 2.22
C LYS A 105 -16.50 0.50 1.47
N SER A 106 -15.42 1.08 0.96
CA SER A 106 -15.42 2.35 0.25
C SER A 106 -14.12 2.56 -0.52
N VAL A 107 -14.20 3.23 -1.66
CA VAL A 107 -13.05 3.69 -2.44
C VAL A 107 -12.98 5.21 -2.35
N GLN A 108 -11.81 5.74 -2.02
CA GLN A 108 -11.57 7.18 -1.93
C GLN A 108 -10.49 7.57 -2.95
N PHE A 109 -10.75 8.63 -3.71
CA PHE A 109 -9.80 9.19 -4.66
C PHE A 109 -9.20 10.44 -4.05
N VAL A 110 -7.93 10.37 -3.68
CA VAL A 110 -7.24 11.41 -2.92
C VAL A 110 -5.96 11.84 -3.63
N GLN A 111 -5.54 13.07 -3.37
CA GLN A 111 -4.23 13.58 -3.76
C GLN A 111 -3.28 13.47 -2.56
N CYS A 112 -2.07 12.97 -2.78
CA CYS A 112 -1.02 12.95 -1.76
C CYS A 112 -0.24 14.28 -1.73
N GLY A 113 0.37 14.60 -0.59
CA GLY A 113 1.17 15.82 -0.44
C GLY A 113 0.35 17.10 -0.28
N VAL A 114 -0.85 17.00 0.29
CA VAL A 114 -1.67 18.17 0.64
C VAL A 114 -1.05 18.98 1.78
N GLU A 115 -1.45 20.24 1.88
CA GLU A 115 -1.02 21.15 2.96
C GLU A 115 -1.35 20.56 4.34
N GLY A 116 -0.47 20.79 5.31
CA GLY A 116 -0.64 20.34 6.69
C GLY A 116 -1.63 21.19 7.48
N LEU A 117 -1.43 21.28 8.80
CA LEU A 117 -2.30 22.04 9.69
C LEU A 117 -2.51 23.48 9.22
N LYS A 118 -3.77 23.90 9.12
CA LYS A 118 -4.17 25.27 8.77
C LYS A 118 -5.30 25.74 9.68
N GLU A 119 -5.31 27.04 9.99
CA GLU A 119 -6.42 27.70 10.63
C GLU A 119 -7.49 28.06 9.58
N GLU A 120 -8.70 27.50 9.72
CA GLU A 120 -9.83 27.84 8.85
C GLU A 120 -10.46 29.17 9.27
N GLN A 121 -10.16 30.25 8.54
CA GLN A 121 -10.88 31.50 8.71
C GLN A 121 -12.27 31.40 8.09
N THR A 122 -13.29 31.17 8.92
CA THR A 122 -14.69 31.20 8.49
C THR A 122 -15.15 32.66 8.47
N PHE A 123 -15.18 33.27 7.29
CA PHE A 123 -15.81 34.58 7.13
C PHE A 123 -17.33 34.40 7.15
N PHE A 124 -17.98 34.75 8.26
CA PHE A 124 -19.42 34.96 8.29
C PHE A 124 -19.74 36.28 7.60
N SER A 125 -20.42 36.22 6.44
CA SER A 125 -21.00 37.37 5.73
C SER A 125 -22.38 37.70 6.26
#